data_AF-A0A920HJS7-F1
#
_entry.id   AF-A0A920HJS7-F1
#
_cell.length_a   1.000
_cell.length_b   1.000
_cell.length_c   1.000
_cell.angle_alpha   90.00
_cell.angle_beta   90.00
_cell.angle_gamma   90.00
#
_symmetry.space_group_name_H-M   'P 1'
#
loop_
_entity.id
_entity.type
_entity.pdbx_description
1 polymer ?
#
loop_
_entity_poly.entity_id
_entity_poly.type
_entity_poly.pdbx_seq_one_letter_code
_entity_poly.pdbx_strand_id
1 'polypeptide(L)'
;MNNISKNLEPLKNKLRNHSLYGSMDSINDLRIFTSAHVYAVWDFMSLLKFLQIKLTTITIPWMPSLNTTTAKLINEIVAGEETDENESWKTNVTL
;
A
#
# COMPACT_ATOMS: atom_id res chain seq x y z
N MET A 1 14.59 13.51 12.77
CA MET A 1 13.80 12.99 11.63
C MET A 1 14.49 13.12 10.26
N ASN A 2 15.34 14.13 9.99
CA ASN A 2 15.91 14.34 8.63
C ASN A 2 17.02 13.38 8.18
N ASN A 3 17.73 12.70 9.10
CA ASN A 3 18.86 11.84 8.70
C ASN A 3 18.42 10.54 8.02
N ILE A 4 17.30 9.94 8.43
CA ILE A 4 16.80 8.69 7.81
C ILE A 4 16.37 8.95 6.38
N SER A 5 15.56 9.98 6.14
CA SER A 5 15.14 10.37 4.79
C SER A 5 16.36 10.68 3.91
N LYS A 6 17.29 11.51 4.41
CA LYS A 6 18.51 11.87 3.68
C LYS A 6 19.38 10.66 3.32
N ASN A 7 19.48 9.68 4.22
CA ASN A 7 20.24 8.45 3.99
C ASN A 7 19.54 7.49 3.02
N LEU A 8 18.20 7.53 2.94
CA LEU A 8 17.40 6.71 2.04
C LEU A 8 17.32 7.29 0.62
N GLU A 9 17.43 8.61 0.44
CA GLU A 9 17.35 9.23 -0.88
C GLU A 9 18.25 8.61 -1.97
N PRO A 10 19.54 8.29 -1.75
CA PRO A 10 20.34 7.63 -2.78
C PRO A 10 19.80 6.23 -3.14
N LEU A 11 19.24 5.48 -2.18
CA LEU A 11 18.64 4.16 -2.42
C LEU A 11 17.31 4.30 -3.17
N LYS A 12 16.47 5.27 -2.80
CA LYS A 12 15.24 5.59 -3.53
C LYS A 12 15.54 6.00 -4.97
N ASN A 13 16.58 6.80 -5.19
CA ASN A 13 16.98 7.20 -6.54
C ASN A 13 17.47 6.01 -7.38
N LYS A 14 18.19 5.05 -6.78
CA LYS A 14 18.54 3.80 -7.47
C LYS A 14 17.29 2.99 -7.84
N LEU A 15 16.32 2.88 -6.93
CA LEU A 15 15.08 2.16 -7.19
C LEU A 15 14.25 2.85 -8.29
N ARG A 16 14.09 4.17 -8.23
CA ARG A 16 13.33 4.96 -9.23
C ARG A 16 13.92 4.87 -10.63
N ASN A 17 15.25 4.84 -10.75
CA ASN A 17 15.95 4.77 -12.04
C ASN A 17 16.41 3.34 -12.38
N HIS A 18 15.75 2.33 -11.81
CA HIS A 18 16.16 0.94 -12.02
C HIS A 18 15.92 0.51 -13.48
N SER A 19 16.92 -0.12 -14.09
CA SER A 19 16.91 -0.51 -15.52
C SER A 19 15.77 -1.46 -15.89
N LEU A 20 15.24 -2.20 -14.91
CA LEU A 20 14.07 -3.08 -15.07
C LEU A 20 12.88 -2.35 -15.70
N TYR A 21 12.64 -1.09 -15.33
CA TYR A 21 11.52 -0.32 -15.89
C TYR A 21 11.66 -0.07 -17.39
N GLY A 22 12.90 0.17 -17.86
CA GLY A 22 13.20 0.32 -19.29
C GLY A 22 13.35 -1.01 -20.04
N SER A 23 13.21 -2.15 -19.36
CA SER A 23 13.29 -3.48 -19.97
C SER A 23 11.90 -4.11 -20.22
N MET A 24 10.82 -3.41 -19.85
CA MET A 24 9.44 -3.88 -20.04
C MET A 24 8.88 -3.32 -21.34
N ASP A 25 9.07 -4.04 -22.45
CA ASP A 25 8.66 -3.59 -23.79
C ASP A 25 7.40 -4.31 -24.31
N SER A 26 6.96 -5.37 -23.64
CA SER A 26 5.80 -6.17 -24.07
C SER A 26 4.81 -6.47 -22.94
N ILE A 27 3.58 -6.83 -23.34
CA ILE A 27 2.55 -7.34 -22.42
C ILE A 27 3.04 -8.58 -21.66
N ASN A 28 3.89 -9.40 -22.28
CA ASN A 28 4.42 -10.60 -21.63
C ASN A 28 5.38 -10.24 -20.49
N ASP A 29 6.22 -9.22 -20.67
CA ASP A 29 7.13 -8.74 -19.63
C ASP A 29 6.35 -8.15 -18.45
N LEU A 30 5.27 -7.40 -18.75
CA LEU A 30 4.37 -6.89 -17.72
C LEU A 30 3.68 -8.01 -16.93
N ARG A 31 3.27 -9.10 -17.58
CA ARG A 31 2.69 -10.27 -16.90
C ARG A 31 3.69 -10.92 -15.95
N ILE A 32 4.93 -11.08 -16.39
CA ILE A 32 5.99 -11.63 -15.55
C ILE A 32 6.23 -10.70 -14.35
N PHE A 33 6.34 -9.39 -14.57
CA PHE A 33 6.53 -8.42 -13.50
C PHE A 33 5.38 -8.44 -12.48
N THR A 34 4.13 -8.42 -12.95
CA THR A 34 2.95 -8.43 -12.08
C THR A 34 2.77 -9.75 -11.33
N SER A 35 3.20 -10.88 -11.92
CA SER A 35 3.22 -12.18 -11.23
C SER A 35 4.11 -12.19 -9.98
N ALA A 36 5.19 -11.40 -9.98
CA ALA A 36 6.00 -11.19 -8.79
C ALA A 36 5.40 -10.09 -7.88
N HIS A 37 4.80 -9.05 -8.47
CA HIS A 37 4.20 -7.94 -7.72
C HIS A 37 3.05 -8.37 -6.80
N VAL A 38 2.30 -9.42 -7.16
CA VAL A 38 1.18 -9.94 -6.35
C VAL A 38 1.62 -10.27 -4.91
N TYR A 39 2.85 -10.74 -4.70
CA TYR A 39 3.36 -11.06 -3.38
C TYR A 39 3.60 -9.80 -2.53
N ALA A 40 4.07 -8.71 -3.16
CA ALA A 40 4.26 -7.43 -2.46
C ALA A 40 2.93 -6.79 -2.07
N VAL A 41 1.93 -6.82 -2.96
CA VAL A 41 0.57 -6.34 -2.67
C VAL A 41 -0.07 -7.17 -1.56
N TRP A 42 0.09 -8.49 -1.63
CA TRP A 42 -0.47 -9.40 -0.63
C TRP A 42 0.16 -9.22 0.75
N ASP A 43 1.48 -9.05 0.83
CA ASP A 43 2.19 -8.74 2.08
C ASP A 43 1.69 -7.41 2.69
N PHE A 44 1.61 -6.36 1.86
CA PHE A 44 1.10 -5.06 2.29
C PHE A 44 -0.34 -5.14 2.82
N MET A 45 -1.27 -5.75 2.07
CA MET A 45 -2.66 -5.90 2.51
C MET A 45 -2.79 -6.75 3.77
N SER A 46 -1.97 -7.81 3.90
CA SER A 46 -1.94 -8.64 5.10
C SER A 46 -1.46 -7.86 6.32
N LEU A 47 -0.41 -7.06 6.17
CA LEU A 47 0.08 -6.17 7.22
C LEU A 47 -0.96 -5.10 7.60
N LEU A 48 -1.59 -4.49 6.60
CA LEU A 48 -2.63 -3.49 6.82
C LEU A 48 -3.82 -4.06 7.60
N LYS A 49 -4.28 -5.27 7.26
CA LYS A 49 -5.33 -5.96 8.02
C LYS A 49 -4.89 -6.33 9.44
N PHE A 50 -3.65 -6.76 9.63
CA PHE A 50 -3.11 -6.97 10.97
C PHE A 50 -3.17 -5.69 11.81
N LEU A 51 -2.75 -4.54 11.24
CA LEU A 51 -2.84 -3.25 11.91
C LEU A 51 -4.28 -2.85 12.20
N GLN A 52 -5.21 -3.08 11.26
CA GLN A 52 -6.63 -2.83 11.47
C GLN A 52 -7.18 -3.64 12.66
N ILE A 53 -6.90 -4.94 12.71
CA ILE A 53 -7.28 -5.83 13.82
C ILE A 53 -6.74 -5.33 15.16
N LYS A 54 -5.50 -4.82 15.19
CA LYS A 54 -4.82 -4.44 16.44
C LYS A 54 -5.14 -3.04 16.93
N LEU A 55 -5.46 -2.12 16.02
CA LEU A 55 -5.54 -0.69 16.33
C LEU A 55 -6.94 -0.12 16.18
N THR A 56 -7.87 -0.85 15.56
CA THR A 56 -9.24 -0.40 15.32
C THR A 56 -10.27 -1.41 15.83
N THR A 57 -11.55 -1.09 15.64
CA THR A 57 -12.66 -1.95 16.06
C THR A 57 -13.22 -2.66 14.84
N ILE A 58 -13.06 -3.98 14.79
CA ILE A 58 -13.58 -4.82 13.70
C ILE A 58 -14.51 -5.95 14.22
N THR A 59 -14.74 -6.02 15.54
CA THR A 59 -15.54 -7.07 16.19
C THR A 59 -16.87 -6.54 16.70
N ILE A 60 -17.83 -7.45 16.91
CA ILE A 60 -19.16 -7.17 17.47
C ILE A 60 -19.29 -7.85 18.85
N PRO A 61 -19.84 -7.19 19.89
CA PRO A 61 -20.38 -5.83 19.88
C PRO A 61 -19.27 -4.77 19.73
N TRP A 62 -19.62 -3.65 19.11
CA TRP A 62 -18.68 -2.55 18.89
C TRP A 62 -18.22 -1.95 20.22
N MET A 63 -16.92 -1.72 20.33
CA MET A 63 -16.28 -1.01 21.44
C MET A 63 -15.35 0.08 20.91
N PRO A 64 -15.18 1.21 21.60
CA PRO A 64 -14.29 2.28 21.15
C PRO A 64 -12.81 1.84 21.21
N SER A 65 -12.02 2.23 20.20
CA SER A 65 -10.57 2.03 20.20
C SER A 65 -9.88 2.98 21.19
N LEU A 66 -8.78 2.51 21.81
CA LEU A 66 -7.98 3.27 22.77
C LEU A 66 -7.36 4.53 22.17
N ASN A 67 -6.98 4.50 20.89
CA ASN A 67 -6.38 5.62 20.18
C ASN A 67 -7.20 5.93 18.92
N THR A 68 -8.08 6.93 19.04
CA THR A 68 -8.99 7.33 17.97
C THR A 68 -8.28 7.92 16.76
N THR A 69 -7.15 8.62 16.94
CA THR A 69 -6.36 9.19 15.84
C THR A 69 -5.72 8.10 14.99
N THR A 70 -5.08 7.12 15.63
CA THR A 70 -4.49 5.97 14.93
C THR A 70 -5.59 5.12 14.30
N ALA A 71 -6.70 4.89 15.00
CA ALA A 71 -7.81 4.11 14.47
C ALA A 71 -8.42 4.75 13.22
N LYS A 72 -8.60 6.08 13.23
CA LYS A 72 -9.06 6.84 12.07
C LYS A 72 -8.10 6.69 10.89
N LEU A 73 -6.80 6.93 11.10
CA LEU A 73 -5.79 6.82 10.04
C LEU A 73 -5.78 5.43 9.39
N ILE A 74 -5.80 4.37 10.20
CA ILE A 74 -5.79 3.00 9.68
C ILE A 74 -7.08 2.70 8.92
N ASN A 75 -8.24 3.12 9.42
CA ASN A 75 -9.50 2.92 8.71
C ASN A 75 -9.57 3.71 7.39
N GLU A 76 -8.98 4.91 7.32
CA GLU A 76 -8.89 5.69 6.07
C GLU A 76 -8.00 4.98 5.04
N ILE A 77 -6.84 4.45 5.45
CA ILE A 77 -5.96 3.66 4.56
C ILE A 77 -6.69 2.40 4.08
N VAL A 78 -7.35 1.67 4.98
CA VAL A 78 -8.11 0.47 4.60
C VAL A 78 -9.20 0.80 3.60
N ALA A 79 -9.97 1.87 3.83
CA ALA A 79 -11.00 2.29 2.90
C ALA A 79 -10.41 2.55 1.50
N GLY A 80 -9.36 3.37 1.42
CA GLY A 80 -8.72 3.71 0.14
C GLY A 80 -8.20 2.49 -0.63
N GLU A 81 -7.53 1.57 0.06
CA GLU A 81 -6.93 0.38 -0.57
C GLU A 81 -7.96 -0.70 -0.94
N GLU A 82 -9.08 -0.80 -0.22
CA GLU A 82 -10.14 -1.79 -0.52
C GLU A 82 -11.17 -1.31 -1.55
N THR A 83 -11.39 0.01 -1.66
CA THR A 83 -12.35 0.58 -2.61
C THR A 83 -11.72 1.10 -3.89
N ASP A 84 -10.38 1.05 -3.99
CA ASP A 84 -9.61 1.63 -5.11
C ASP A 84 -9.96 3.13 -5.30
N GLU A 85 -10.12 3.83 -4.18
CA GLU A 85 -10.36 5.27 -4.14
C GLU A 85 -9.03 6.01 -4.35
N ASN A 86 -8.82 6.52 -5.55
CA ASN A 86 -7.76 7.48 -5.82
C ASN A 86 -8.14 8.89 -5.32
N GLU A 87 -7.16 9.79 -5.13
CA GLU A 87 -7.35 11.20 -4.68
C GLU A 87 -8.36 12.02 -5.52
N SER A 88 -8.85 11.48 -6.63
CA SER A 88 -9.81 12.11 -7.53
C SER A 88 -11.22 11.51 -7.49
N TRP A 89 -11.55 10.64 -6.53
CA TRP A 89 -12.88 10.00 -6.40
C TRP A 89 -13.33 9.29 -7.68
N LYS A 90 -12.40 8.74 -8.46
CA LYS A 90 -12.70 7.98 -9.68
C LYS A 90 -12.25 6.55 -9.48
N THR A 91 -13.18 5.66 -9.16
CA THR A 91 -12.96 4.22 -9.20
C THR A 91 -12.51 3.82 -10.60
N ASN A 92 -11.22 3.54 -10.76
CA ASN A 92 -10.67 3.03 -12.03
C ASN A 92 -10.17 1.61 -11.79
N VAL A 93 -11.08 0.71 -11.41
CA VAL A 93 -10.89 -0.70 -11.72
C VAL A 93 -11.07 -0.83 -13.22
N THR A 94 -10.00 -0.61 -13.97
CA THR A 94 -9.86 -1.15 -15.32
C THR A 94 -8.46 -1.72 -15.40
N LEU A 95 -8.42 -3.05 -15.55
CA LEU A 95 -7.24 -3.88 -15.78
C LEU A 95 -6.31 -3.29 -16.85
#